data_AF-A0A267TFX5-F1
#
_entry.id   AF-A0A267TFX5-F1
#
_cell.length_a   1.000
_cell.length_b   1.000
_cell.length_c   1.000
_cell.angle_alpha   90.00
_cell.angle_beta   90.00
_cell.angle_gamma   90.00
#
_symmetry.space_group_name_H-M   'P 1'
#
loop_
_entity.id
_entity.type
_entity.pdbx_description
1 polymer ?
#
loop_
_entity_poly.entity_id
_entity_poly.type
_entity_poly.pdbx_seq_one_letter_code
_entity_poly.pdbx_strand_id
1 'polypeptide(L)'
;MKQRLSTILLQSIPVLSFIGLIYIFTPEDLLAWEMLKRNPHELSNLFSYTLMFGCFYANYYWFTPRLYLTEKYLSFLGILLLLFGFIYVISNQINWPIILGESQNNLLPPPPHLIHLTPPPSDHPDMGHHGPMNPPGIIFDFGKSVILYLLGILFTTLFRTRQFQYALTQAKTDAELKYLKAQIHPHFLFNSLNSVYAMCIEEEAPQSGKAVLQLSNMMRYVISDAHADLVDLEKEITYIKNYVALQELRLGDTAQIDFKIEGNSQSLKIAPLLLISIIENAFKYGISPEDDSPIKIHLSIQEQHLTLLVENKIHPNILHKESTGLGLQNTQQRLELNYPNKNCLIINNSHLFSVSLSLELNK
;
A
#
# COMPACT_ATOMS: atom_id res chain seq x y z
N MET A 1 4.58 12.30 -3.40
CA MET A 1 4.45 12.87 -2.04
C MET A 1 3.69 11.95 -1.07
N LYS A 2 2.53 11.39 -1.45
CA LYS A 2 1.76 10.41 -0.64
C LYS A 2 2.55 9.17 -0.17
N GLN A 3 3.41 8.60 -1.02
CA GLN A 3 4.24 7.46 -0.63
C GLN A 3 5.25 7.79 0.48
N ARG A 4 5.91 8.96 0.42
CA ARG A 4 6.85 9.42 1.46
C ARG A 4 6.14 9.72 2.78
N LEU A 5 4.96 10.35 2.72
CA LEU A 5 4.12 10.57 3.90
C LEU A 5 3.63 9.27 4.52
N SER A 6 3.24 8.29 3.70
CA SER A 6 2.89 6.94 4.15
C SER A 6 4.07 6.23 4.81
N THR A 7 5.29 6.34 4.27
CA THR A 7 6.48 5.73 4.90
C THR A 7 6.80 6.37 6.24
N ILE A 8 6.69 7.69 6.36
CA ILE A 8 6.93 8.43 7.61
C ILE A 8 5.85 8.09 8.66
N LEU A 9 4.58 8.05 8.27
CA LEU A 9 3.48 7.64 9.15
C LEU A 9 3.63 6.18 9.61
N LEU A 10 4.03 5.29 8.69
CA LEU A 10 4.27 3.88 9.00
C LEU A 10 5.50 3.67 9.91
N GLN A 11 6.49 4.57 9.85
CA GLN A 11 7.63 4.62 10.78
C GLN A 11 7.28 5.23 12.14
N SER A 12 6.27 6.10 12.21
CA SER A 12 5.82 6.71 13.48
C SER A 12 4.98 5.78 14.35
N ILE A 13 4.25 4.81 13.78
CA ILE A 13 3.40 3.87 14.54
C ILE A 13 4.23 3.03 15.54
N PRO A 14 5.36 2.43 15.15
CA PRO A 14 6.21 1.72 16.10
C PRO A 14 6.82 2.62 17.18
N VAL A 15 7.14 3.87 16.83
CA VAL A 15 7.65 4.89 17.76
C VAL A 15 6.61 5.27 18.80
N LEU A 16 5.40 5.59 18.36
CA LEU A 16 4.28 5.96 19.22
C LEU A 16 3.85 4.78 20.11
N SER A 17 3.88 3.56 19.59
CA SER A 17 3.58 2.36 20.38
C SER A 17 4.66 2.06 21.44
N PHE A 18 5.94 2.31 21.14
CA PHE A 18 7.03 2.12 22.09
C PHE A 18 7.06 3.22 23.16
N ILE A 19 6.84 4.47 22.78
CA ILE A 19 6.67 5.59 23.72
C ILE A 19 5.44 5.36 24.60
N GLY A 20 4.33 4.88 24.04
CA GLY A 20 3.13 4.50 24.78
C GLY A 20 3.38 3.36 25.77
N LEU A 21 4.18 2.35 25.39
CA LEU A 21 4.63 1.29 26.31
C LEU A 21 5.48 1.87 27.44
N ILE A 22 6.44 2.74 27.17
CA ILE A 22 7.23 3.40 28.23
C ILE A 22 6.30 4.17 29.16
N TYR A 23 5.36 4.95 28.62
CA TYR A 23 4.41 5.77 29.38
C TYR A 23 3.50 4.94 30.31
N ILE A 24 2.92 3.84 29.81
CA ILE A 24 2.07 2.93 30.62
C ILE A 24 2.84 2.33 31.80
N PHE A 25 4.14 2.12 31.59
CA PHE A 25 5.00 1.44 32.54
C PHE A 25 5.76 2.42 33.46
N THR A 26 5.74 3.73 33.22
CA THR A 26 6.32 4.76 34.11
C THR A 26 5.30 5.29 35.11
N PRO A 27 5.62 5.42 36.41
CA PRO A 27 4.74 6.08 37.39
C PRO A 27 4.45 7.55 37.00
N GLU A 28 3.26 8.06 37.35
CA GLU A 28 2.76 9.41 36.99
C GLU A 28 3.68 10.58 37.44
N ASP A 29 4.59 10.34 38.39
CA ASP A 29 5.43 11.38 39.02
C ASP A 29 6.75 11.72 38.27
N LEU A 30 7.06 11.05 37.15
CA LEU A 30 8.35 11.18 36.43
C LEU A 30 8.55 12.50 35.68
N LEU A 31 7.47 13.26 35.40
CA LEU A 31 7.53 14.49 34.60
C LEU A 31 8.05 15.73 35.36
N ALA A 32 8.23 15.63 36.68
CA ALA A 32 8.82 16.69 37.48
C ALA A 32 10.36 16.59 37.44
N TRP A 33 11.01 17.50 36.69
CA TRP A 33 12.48 17.58 36.55
C TRP A 33 13.24 17.62 37.90
N GLU A 34 12.60 18.11 38.96
CA GLU A 34 13.16 18.13 40.32
C GLU A 34 13.23 16.75 40.99
N MET A 35 12.28 15.84 40.70
CA MET A 35 12.29 14.47 41.23
C MET A 35 13.33 13.60 40.54
N LEU A 36 13.55 13.80 39.24
CA LEU A 36 14.52 13.03 38.43
C LEU A 36 15.97 13.24 38.90
N LYS A 37 16.31 14.45 39.35
CA LYS A 37 17.62 14.74 39.97
C LYS A 37 17.77 14.15 41.37
N ARG A 38 16.65 13.92 42.06
CA ARG A 38 16.61 13.44 43.45
C ARG A 38 16.66 11.92 43.54
N ASN A 39 16.26 11.21 42.48
CA ASN A 39 16.23 9.75 42.45
C ASN A 39 17.12 9.17 41.33
N PRO A 40 18.37 8.75 41.62
CA PRO A 40 19.30 8.23 40.62
C PRO A 40 18.80 6.97 39.89
N HIS A 41 17.88 6.22 40.49
CA HIS A 41 17.24 5.05 39.88
C HIS A 41 16.42 5.42 38.62
N GLU A 42 15.65 6.52 38.69
CA GLU A 42 14.80 6.96 37.58
C GLU A 42 15.60 7.51 36.40
N LEU A 43 16.72 8.17 36.68
CA LEU A 43 17.65 8.62 35.65
C LEU A 43 18.26 7.42 34.89
N SER A 44 18.58 6.34 35.60
CA SER A 44 19.07 5.10 34.98
C SER A 44 18.00 4.45 34.10
N ASN A 45 16.76 4.38 34.56
CA ASN A 45 15.63 3.86 33.77
C ASN A 45 15.42 4.64 32.47
N LEU A 46 15.45 5.98 32.54
CA LEU A 46 15.33 6.85 31.37
C LEU A 46 16.45 6.60 30.35
N PHE A 47 17.69 6.43 30.83
CA PHE A 47 18.83 6.09 29.98
C PHE A 47 18.66 4.73 29.32
N SER A 48 18.26 3.71 30.08
CA SER A 48 17.99 2.36 29.58
C SER A 48 16.88 2.32 28.54
N TYR A 49 15.79 3.06 28.72
CA TYR A 49 14.72 3.18 27.73
C TYR A 49 15.20 3.89 26.45
N THR A 50 16.06 4.90 26.57
CA THR A 50 16.67 5.58 25.42
C THR A 50 17.58 4.64 24.63
N LEU A 51 18.38 3.82 25.32
CA LEU A 51 19.26 2.85 24.68
C LEU A 51 18.45 1.71 24.03
N MET A 52 17.36 1.28 24.67
CA MET A 52 16.42 0.30 24.13
C MET A 52 15.74 0.82 22.85
N PHE A 53 15.42 2.12 22.79
CA PHE A 53 14.93 2.76 21.57
C PHE A 53 15.95 2.75 20.43
N GLY A 54 17.24 2.92 20.73
CA GLY A 54 18.32 2.74 19.76
C GLY A 54 18.37 1.30 19.23
N CYS A 55 18.28 0.32 20.13
CA CYS A 55 18.26 -1.10 19.78
C CYS A 55 17.06 -1.49 18.92
N PHE A 56 15.90 -0.88 19.19
CA PHE A 56 14.69 -1.05 18.40
C PHE A 56 14.93 -0.69 16.92
N TYR A 57 15.53 0.46 16.65
CA TYR A 57 15.84 0.87 15.27
C TYR A 57 16.95 0.05 14.63
N ALA A 58 17.98 -0.31 15.40
CA ALA A 58 19.02 -1.19 14.91
C ALA A 58 18.44 -2.56 14.52
N ASN A 59 17.48 -3.07 15.29
CA ASN A 59 16.76 -4.30 14.95
C ASN A 59 15.95 -4.13 13.67
N TYR A 60 15.14 -3.07 13.58
CA TYR A 60 14.27 -2.80 12.44
C TYR A 60 15.03 -2.62 11.11
N TYR A 61 16.10 -1.82 11.11
CA TYR A 61 16.84 -1.46 9.89
C TYR A 61 18.00 -2.39 9.54
N TRP A 62 18.66 -3.02 10.54
CA TRP A 62 19.84 -3.84 10.29
C TRP A 62 19.67 -5.31 10.66
N PHE A 63 19.30 -5.63 11.90
CA PHE A 63 19.37 -7.03 12.36
C PHE A 63 18.28 -7.90 11.74
N THR A 64 17.01 -7.47 11.77
CA THR A 64 15.92 -8.23 11.15
C THR A 64 16.18 -8.45 9.65
N PRO A 65 16.46 -7.43 8.82
CA PRO A 65 16.63 -7.66 7.38
C PRO A 65 17.89 -8.44 7.01
N ARG A 66 19.00 -8.31 7.75
CA ARG A 66 20.28 -8.98 7.39
C ARG A 66 20.51 -10.33 8.03
N LEU A 67 19.84 -10.64 9.14
CA LEU A 67 20.08 -11.86 9.90
C LEU A 67 18.81 -12.71 9.98
N TYR A 68 17.69 -12.12 10.41
CA TYR A 68 16.44 -12.87 10.57
C TYR A 68 15.83 -13.28 9.22
N LEU A 69 15.76 -12.36 8.25
CA LEU A 69 15.22 -12.65 6.91
C LEU A 69 16.15 -13.50 6.05
N THR A 70 17.44 -13.62 6.41
CA THR A 70 18.41 -14.49 5.72
C THR A 70 18.67 -15.79 6.48
N GLU A 71 17.76 -16.19 7.38
CA GLU A 71 17.80 -17.44 8.16
C GLU A 71 19.01 -17.61 9.11
N LYS A 72 19.76 -16.54 9.40
CA LYS A 72 20.89 -16.55 10.35
C LYS A 72 20.41 -16.34 11.79
N TYR A 73 19.53 -17.23 12.27
CA TYR A 73 18.85 -17.07 13.56
C TYR A 73 19.79 -17.12 14.77
N LEU A 74 20.85 -17.93 14.73
CA LEU A 74 21.85 -18.02 15.81
C LEU A 74 22.59 -16.70 16.01
N SER A 75 23.06 -16.09 14.91
CA SER A 75 23.74 -14.78 14.96
C SER A 75 22.79 -13.67 15.39
N PHE A 76 21.52 -13.72 14.95
CA PHE A 76 20.48 -12.80 15.37
C PHE A 76 20.24 -12.88 16.89
N LEU A 77 20.00 -14.09 17.42
CA LEU A 77 19.79 -14.32 18.84
C LEU A 77 21.01 -13.86 19.67
N GLY A 78 22.22 -14.19 19.22
CA GLY A 78 23.46 -13.80 19.88
C GLY A 78 23.59 -12.27 20.02
N ILE A 79 23.32 -11.52 18.95
CA ILE A 79 23.38 -10.05 18.97
C ILE A 79 22.32 -9.45 19.89
N LEU A 80 21.09 -9.98 19.89
CA LEU A 80 20.02 -9.50 20.77
C LEU A 80 20.36 -9.73 22.24
N LEU A 81 20.88 -10.92 22.59
CA LEU A 81 21.30 -11.20 23.97
C LEU A 81 22.47 -10.32 24.40
N LEU A 82 23.43 -10.07 23.51
CA LEU A 82 24.56 -9.18 23.78
C LEU A 82 24.10 -7.75 24.04
N LEU A 83 23.19 -7.24 23.20
CA LEU A 83 22.61 -5.91 23.37
C LEU A 83 21.82 -5.81 24.67
N PHE A 84 20.95 -6.77 24.96
CA PHE A 84 20.20 -6.80 26.21
C PHE A 84 21.13 -6.80 27.44
N GLY A 85 22.14 -7.67 27.44
CA GLY A 85 23.13 -7.73 28.51
C GLY A 85 23.89 -6.41 28.67
N PHE A 86 24.24 -5.76 27.56
CA PHE A 86 24.86 -4.44 27.58
C PHE A 86 23.95 -3.35 28.18
N ILE A 87 22.66 -3.31 27.80
CA ILE A 87 21.70 -2.38 28.40
C ILE A 87 21.60 -2.63 29.91
N TYR A 88 21.48 -3.89 30.31
CA TYR A 88 21.31 -4.29 31.71
C TYR A 88 22.52 -3.93 32.57
N VAL A 89 23.74 -4.19 32.09
CA VAL A 89 24.98 -3.84 32.82
C VAL A 89 25.07 -2.33 33.00
N ILE A 90 24.79 -1.53 31.96
CA ILE A 90 24.81 -0.07 32.06
C ILE A 90 23.75 0.43 33.05
N SER A 91 22.52 -0.10 32.97
CA SER A 91 21.41 0.27 33.86
C SER A 91 21.77 0.06 35.35
N ASN A 92 22.49 -1.02 35.66
CA ASN A 92 22.86 -1.34 37.04
C ASN A 92 24.14 -0.65 37.51
N GLN A 93 25.09 -0.37 36.62
CA GLN A 93 26.34 0.35 36.96
C GLN A 93 26.07 1.81 37.33
N ILE A 94 25.02 2.43 36.77
CA ILE A 94 24.59 3.79 37.15
C ILE A 94 24.01 3.83 38.58
N ASN A 95 23.71 2.67 39.19
CA ASN A 95 22.99 2.55 40.45
C ASN A 95 23.90 2.39 41.70
N TRP A 96 25.16 2.84 41.66
CA TRP A 96 26.09 2.81 42.80
C TRP A 96 26.51 4.22 43.25
N PRO A 97 26.28 4.63 44.53
CA PRO A 97 26.73 3.91 45.74
C PRO A 97 25.66 3.74 46.83
N ILE A 98 25.21 2.49 47.06
CA ILE A 98 24.50 2.09 48.30
C ILE A 98 25.03 0.77 48.90
N ILE A 99 25.79 -0.08 48.18
CA ILE A 99 26.27 -1.38 48.72
C ILE A 99 27.70 -1.32 49.34
N LEU A 100 28.23 -0.11 49.57
CA LEU A 100 29.30 0.14 50.55
C LEU A 100 28.87 1.26 51.53
N GLY A 101 27.88 0.96 52.36
CA GLY A 101 27.91 1.32 53.78
C GLY A 101 28.05 2.78 54.21
N GLU A 102 27.44 3.76 53.53
CA GLU A 102 27.19 5.07 54.14
C GLU A 102 25.69 5.34 54.25
N SER A 103 25.16 4.96 55.42
CA SER A 103 23.84 5.32 55.89
C SER A 103 23.71 6.84 55.92
N GLN A 104 22.86 7.38 55.05
CA GLN A 104 22.49 8.80 54.98
C GLN A 104 21.59 9.23 56.16
N ASN A 105 21.83 8.71 57.37
CA ASN A 105 21.06 9.04 58.58
C ASN A 105 21.75 10.05 59.52
N ASN A 106 22.93 10.60 59.19
CA ASN A 106 23.72 11.38 60.16
C ASN A 106 24.03 12.84 59.79
N LEU A 107 23.35 13.49 58.85
CA LEU A 107 23.70 14.87 58.45
C LEU A 107 22.77 16.00 58.92
N LEU A 108 21.80 15.75 59.81
CA LEU A 108 21.08 16.84 60.47
C LEU A 108 20.84 16.49 61.96
N PRO A 109 21.21 17.36 62.92
CA PRO A 109 20.76 17.18 64.30
C PRO A 109 19.22 17.27 64.35
N PRO A 110 18.55 16.49 65.22
CA PRO A 110 17.10 16.56 65.35
C PRO A 110 16.67 17.98 65.78
N PRO A 111 15.46 18.42 65.40
CA PRO A 111 14.92 19.70 65.82
C PRO A 111 15.02 19.88 67.35
N PRO A 112 15.34 21.09 67.87
CA PRO A 112 15.56 21.33 69.31
C PRO A 112 14.42 20.86 70.23
N HIS A 113 13.23 20.66 69.68
CA HIS A 113 12.00 20.33 70.40
C HIS A 113 11.86 18.83 70.72
N LEU A 114 12.75 17.96 70.22
CA LEU A 114 12.67 16.50 70.40
C LEU A 114 13.75 15.93 71.35
N ILE A 115 14.59 16.77 71.96
CA ILE A 115 15.69 16.33 72.85
C ILE A 115 15.17 15.73 74.18
N HIS A 116 13.92 16.00 74.56
CA HIS A 116 13.37 15.59 75.86
C HIS A 116 12.57 14.27 75.87
N LEU A 117 12.54 13.51 74.77
CA LEU A 117 11.76 12.26 74.68
C LEU A 117 12.63 11.04 74.33
N THR A 118 13.89 10.98 74.79
CA THR A 118 14.63 9.71 74.76
C THR A 118 14.33 8.90 76.03
N PRO A 119 13.76 7.68 75.93
CA PRO A 119 13.69 6.77 77.06
C PRO A 119 15.10 6.30 77.47
N PRO A 120 15.32 5.86 78.72
CA PRO A 120 16.63 5.44 79.21
C PRO A 120 17.14 4.19 78.46
N PRO A 121 18.46 3.88 78.50
CA PRO A 121 19.05 2.80 77.73
C PRO A 121 18.47 1.46 78.17
N SER A 122 17.92 0.68 77.24
CA SER A 122 17.48 -0.69 77.48
C SER A 122 18.65 -1.66 77.29
N ASP A 123 19.07 -2.32 78.37
CA ASP A 123 20.08 -3.40 78.39
C ASP A 123 19.54 -4.70 77.77
N HIS A 124 19.31 -4.73 76.46
CA HIS A 124 19.08 -5.99 75.74
C HIS A 124 20.23 -6.27 74.76
N PRO A 125 20.82 -7.48 74.80
CA PRO A 125 21.90 -7.84 73.91
C PRO A 125 21.36 -7.97 72.49
N ASP A 126 21.96 -7.19 71.60
CA ASP A 126 21.68 -7.11 70.18
C ASP A 126 21.91 -8.47 69.51
N MET A 127 20.84 -9.23 69.27
CA MET A 127 20.89 -10.41 68.42
C MET A 127 20.60 -9.99 66.99
N GLY A 128 21.66 -9.63 66.27
CA GLY A 128 21.61 -9.48 64.82
C GLY A 128 21.23 -10.79 64.13
N HIS A 129 20.47 -10.70 63.05
CA HIS A 129 20.62 -11.43 61.78
C HIS A 129 19.48 -11.01 60.83
N HIS A 130 19.55 -9.79 60.28
CA HIS A 130 18.88 -9.50 59.01
C HIS A 130 19.92 -9.69 57.91
N GLY A 131 19.91 -10.88 57.28
CA GLY A 131 20.63 -11.08 56.02
C GLY A 131 20.13 -10.11 54.95
N PRO A 132 20.90 -9.88 53.86
CA PRO A 132 20.54 -8.89 52.85
C PRO A 132 19.24 -9.33 52.15
N MET A 133 18.13 -8.75 52.56
CA MET A 133 16.87 -8.88 51.85
C MET A 133 17.00 -8.00 50.62
N ASN A 134 17.29 -8.60 49.46
CA ASN A 134 17.23 -7.89 48.18
C ASN A 134 15.85 -7.22 48.09
N PRO A 135 15.76 -5.88 47.96
CA PRO A 135 14.48 -5.20 48.00
C PRO A 135 13.60 -5.70 46.84
N PRO A 136 12.29 -5.92 47.06
CA PRO A 136 11.34 -6.42 46.05
C PRO A 136 11.35 -5.66 44.71
N GLY A 137 11.85 -4.42 44.69
CA GLY A 137 11.91 -3.57 43.49
C GLY A 137 12.88 -4.06 42.40
N ILE A 138 14.07 -4.58 42.75
CA ILE A 138 15.11 -4.91 41.75
C ILE A 138 14.65 -6.03 40.80
N ILE A 139 13.97 -7.05 41.34
CA ILE A 139 13.45 -8.18 40.55
C ILE A 139 12.30 -7.70 39.65
N PHE A 140 11.46 -6.80 40.17
CA PHE A 140 10.33 -6.23 39.43
C PHE A 140 10.79 -5.36 38.26
N ASP A 141 11.78 -4.49 38.48
CA ASP A 141 12.33 -3.59 37.46
C ASP A 141 13.11 -4.34 36.36
N PHE A 142 13.82 -5.41 36.73
CA PHE A 142 14.44 -6.30 35.76
C PHE A 142 13.39 -7.01 34.89
N GLY A 143 12.37 -7.61 35.51
CA GLY A 143 11.30 -8.32 34.80
C GLY A 143 10.58 -7.42 33.79
N LYS A 144 10.26 -6.18 34.19
CA LYS A 144 9.69 -5.15 33.33
C LYS A 144 10.58 -4.84 32.12
N SER A 145 11.87 -4.65 32.33
CA SER A 145 12.83 -4.32 31.26
C SER A 145 13.00 -5.47 30.26
N VAL A 146 13.02 -6.72 30.74
CA VAL A 146 13.02 -7.92 29.89
C VAL A 146 11.75 -7.95 29.02
N ILE A 147 10.58 -7.76 29.63
CA ILE A 147 9.30 -7.80 28.91
C ILE A 147 9.24 -6.72 27.83
N LEU A 148 9.59 -5.47 28.16
CA LEU A 148 9.59 -4.36 27.20
C LEU A 148 10.56 -4.60 26.04
N TYR A 149 11.75 -5.13 26.32
CA TYR A 149 12.75 -5.46 25.31
C TYR A 149 12.25 -6.55 24.35
N LEU A 150 11.72 -7.65 24.90
CA LEU A 150 11.19 -8.76 24.11
C LEU A 150 9.98 -8.32 23.26
N LEU A 151 9.06 -7.52 23.82
CA LEU A 151 7.93 -6.97 23.08
C LEU A 151 8.39 -6.07 21.93
N GLY A 152 9.38 -5.20 22.16
CA GLY A 152 9.95 -4.33 21.13
C GLY A 152 10.58 -5.12 19.97
N ILE A 153 11.34 -6.17 20.28
CA ILE A 153 11.92 -7.07 19.26
C ILE A 153 10.84 -7.83 18.51
N LEU A 154 9.88 -8.41 19.23
CA LEU A 154 8.80 -9.18 18.62
C LEU A 154 8.01 -8.30 17.66
N PHE A 155 7.61 -7.11 18.11
CA PHE A 155 6.86 -6.16 17.31
C PHE A 155 7.61 -5.74 16.04
N THR A 156 8.87 -5.33 16.17
CA THR A 156 9.70 -4.92 15.01
C THR A 156 9.92 -6.05 14.03
N THR A 157 10.21 -7.25 14.53
CA THR A 157 10.49 -8.43 13.70
C THR A 157 9.23 -8.85 12.96
N LEU A 158 8.08 -8.93 13.63
CA LEU A 158 6.79 -9.24 13.00
C LEU A 158 6.42 -8.19 11.96
N PHE A 159 6.49 -6.92 12.32
CA PHE A 159 6.11 -5.83 11.42
C PHE A 159 6.99 -5.77 10.17
N ARG A 160 8.32 -5.89 10.34
CA ARG A 160 9.28 -5.91 9.23
C ARG A 160 9.10 -7.13 8.33
N THR A 161 8.84 -8.30 8.92
CA THR A 161 8.58 -9.54 8.17
C THR A 161 7.30 -9.42 7.36
N ARG A 162 6.21 -8.89 7.93
CA ARG A 162 4.95 -8.64 7.21
C ARG A 162 5.14 -7.71 6.02
N GLN A 163 5.87 -6.61 6.19
CA GLN A 163 6.19 -5.70 5.10
C GLN A 163 7.01 -6.38 3.99
N PHE A 164 8.01 -7.16 4.36
CA PHE A 164 8.83 -7.89 3.40
C PHE A 164 8.02 -8.92 2.61
N GLN A 165 7.14 -9.67 3.28
CA GLN A 165 6.24 -10.64 2.65
C GLN A 165 5.25 -9.97 1.68
N TYR A 166 4.67 -8.84 2.08
CA TYR A 166 3.79 -8.06 1.21
C TYR A 166 4.52 -7.57 -0.04
N ALA A 167 5.73 -7.01 0.11
CA ALA A 167 6.55 -6.55 -1.01
C ALA A 167 6.95 -7.70 -1.94
N LEU A 168 7.32 -8.86 -1.40
CA LEU A 168 7.60 -10.06 -2.18
C LEU A 168 6.38 -10.55 -2.95
N THR A 169 5.21 -10.51 -2.33
CA THR A 169 3.95 -10.93 -2.98
C THR A 169 3.63 -10.00 -4.14
N GLN A 170 3.74 -8.68 -3.95
CA GLN A 170 3.57 -7.70 -5.04
C GLN A 170 4.58 -7.93 -6.17
N ALA A 171 5.86 -8.07 -5.85
CA ALA A 171 6.90 -8.31 -6.84
C ALA A 171 6.66 -9.62 -7.63
N LYS A 172 6.17 -10.66 -6.95
CA LYS A 172 5.79 -11.93 -7.58
C LYS A 172 4.59 -11.76 -8.51
N THR A 173 3.51 -11.12 -8.06
CA THR A 173 2.32 -10.85 -8.89
C THR A 173 2.70 -10.02 -10.12
N ASP A 174 3.53 -9.00 -9.96
CA ASP A 174 4.01 -8.17 -11.07
C ASP A 174 4.87 -8.97 -12.06
N ALA A 175 5.70 -9.89 -11.55
CA ALA A 175 6.52 -10.78 -12.38
C ALA A 175 5.66 -11.79 -13.15
N GLU A 176 4.67 -12.41 -12.49
CA GLU A 176 3.71 -13.33 -13.12
C GLU A 176 2.90 -12.63 -14.21
N LEU A 177 2.43 -11.41 -13.93
CA LEU A 177 1.70 -10.58 -14.90
C LEU A 177 2.58 -10.25 -16.10
N LYS A 178 3.83 -9.84 -15.89
CA LYS A 178 4.80 -9.60 -16.98
C LYS A 178 5.08 -10.87 -17.78
N TYR A 179 5.23 -12.02 -17.11
CA TYR A 179 5.46 -13.31 -17.75
C TYR A 179 4.27 -13.73 -18.62
N LEU A 180 3.04 -13.67 -18.09
CA LEU A 180 1.81 -13.96 -18.83
C LEU A 180 1.68 -13.06 -20.08
N LYS A 181 2.02 -11.78 -19.96
CA LYS A 181 2.05 -10.86 -21.11
C LYS A 181 3.07 -11.26 -22.16
N ALA A 182 4.27 -11.67 -21.75
CA ALA A 182 5.34 -12.08 -22.66
C ALA A 182 5.04 -13.39 -23.42
N GLN A 183 4.07 -14.19 -22.98
CA GLN A 183 3.60 -15.35 -23.75
C GLN A 183 2.89 -14.96 -25.04
N ILE A 184 2.33 -13.74 -25.09
CA ILE A 184 2.01 -13.13 -26.38
C ILE A 184 3.35 -12.71 -26.97
N HIS A 185 3.70 -13.22 -28.16
CA HIS A 185 4.90 -12.80 -28.89
C HIS A 185 4.55 -11.65 -29.86
N PRO A 186 4.57 -10.36 -29.44
CA PRO A 186 4.18 -9.24 -30.29
C PRO A 186 4.87 -9.27 -31.64
N HIS A 187 6.17 -9.51 -31.65
CA HIS A 187 6.97 -9.52 -32.86
C HIS A 187 6.54 -10.61 -33.84
N PHE A 188 6.24 -11.82 -33.34
CA PHE A 188 5.70 -12.88 -34.18
C PHE A 188 4.34 -12.47 -34.74
N LEU A 189 3.42 -11.97 -33.91
CA LEU A 189 2.09 -11.54 -34.35
C LEU A 189 2.15 -10.41 -35.40
N PHE A 190 3.00 -9.40 -35.21
CA PHE A 190 3.18 -8.34 -36.20
C PHE A 190 3.72 -8.88 -37.51
N ASN A 191 4.69 -9.79 -37.45
CA ASN A 191 5.25 -10.40 -38.65
C ASN A 191 4.20 -11.26 -39.37
N SER A 192 3.43 -12.06 -38.64
CA SER A 192 2.33 -12.84 -39.21
C SER A 192 1.28 -11.95 -39.87
N LEU A 193 0.83 -10.88 -39.20
CA LEU A 193 -0.14 -9.95 -39.77
C LEU A 193 0.42 -9.21 -40.99
N ASN A 194 1.67 -8.77 -40.96
CA ASN A 194 2.31 -8.13 -42.12
C ASN A 194 2.45 -9.08 -43.30
N SER A 195 2.77 -10.36 -43.07
CA SER A 195 2.79 -11.38 -44.13
C SER A 195 1.40 -11.60 -44.72
N VAL A 196 0.35 -11.69 -43.88
CA VAL A 196 -1.03 -11.81 -44.36
C VAL A 196 -1.45 -10.56 -45.14
N TYR A 197 -1.07 -9.38 -44.67
CA TYR A 197 -1.30 -8.13 -45.39
C TYR A 197 -0.67 -8.15 -46.79
N ALA A 198 0.60 -8.55 -46.90
CA ALA A 198 1.28 -8.68 -48.19
C ALA A 198 0.57 -9.67 -49.12
N MET A 199 0.15 -10.84 -48.60
CA MET A 199 -0.64 -11.81 -49.37
C MET A 199 -1.97 -11.22 -49.85
N CYS A 200 -2.68 -10.45 -49.03
CA CYS A 200 -3.91 -9.77 -49.46
C CYS A 200 -3.67 -8.76 -50.59
N ILE A 201 -2.50 -8.11 -50.64
CA ILE A 201 -2.15 -7.21 -51.74
C ILE A 201 -1.84 -8.02 -53.01
N GLU A 202 -1.12 -9.13 -52.89
CA GLU A 202 -0.83 -10.04 -54.01
C GLU A 202 -2.08 -10.68 -54.60
N GLU A 203 -3.06 -11.06 -53.77
CA GLU A 203 -4.34 -11.65 -54.19
C GLU A 203 -5.41 -10.60 -54.59
N GLU A 204 -5.04 -9.33 -54.74
CA GLU A 204 -5.96 -8.24 -55.09
C GLU A 204 -7.18 -8.14 -54.16
N ALA A 205 -6.98 -8.41 -52.86
CA ALA A 205 -7.99 -8.36 -51.80
C ALA A 205 -7.82 -7.14 -50.87
N PRO A 206 -8.04 -5.90 -51.36
CA PRO A 206 -7.72 -4.67 -50.64
C PRO A 206 -8.51 -4.48 -49.34
N GLN A 207 -9.75 -5.00 -49.27
CA GLN A 207 -10.57 -4.95 -48.06
C GLN A 207 -9.99 -5.83 -46.95
N SER A 208 -9.57 -7.05 -47.29
CA SER A 208 -8.90 -7.97 -46.37
C SER A 208 -7.58 -7.39 -45.87
N GLY A 209 -6.77 -6.81 -46.77
CA GLY A 209 -5.54 -6.12 -46.39
C GLY A 209 -5.79 -4.96 -45.42
N LYS A 210 -6.81 -4.13 -45.68
CA LYS A 210 -7.19 -3.03 -44.78
C LYS A 210 -7.60 -3.54 -43.38
N ALA A 211 -8.37 -4.62 -43.30
CA ALA A 211 -8.76 -5.22 -42.02
C ALA A 211 -7.54 -5.73 -41.22
N VAL A 212 -6.60 -6.39 -41.89
CA VAL A 212 -5.35 -6.89 -41.26
C VAL A 212 -4.50 -5.74 -40.73
N LEU A 213 -4.38 -4.64 -41.49
CA LEU A 213 -3.65 -3.45 -41.05
C LEU A 213 -4.31 -2.79 -39.82
N GLN A 214 -5.64 -2.68 -39.81
CA GLN A 214 -6.39 -2.15 -38.67
C GLN A 214 -6.19 -3.01 -37.42
N LEU A 215 -6.26 -4.33 -37.56
CA LEU A 215 -6.00 -5.28 -36.47
C LEU A 215 -4.56 -5.16 -35.95
N SER A 216 -3.58 -5.04 -36.84
CA SER A 216 -2.18 -4.83 -36.46
C SER A 216 -1.98 -3.54 -35.65
N ASN A 217 -2.65 -2.45 -36.04
CA ASN A 217 -2.57 -1.19 -35.32
C ASN A 217 -3.22 -1.27 -33.93
N MET A 218 -4.37 -1.95 -33.83
CA MET A 218 -5.01 -2.21 -32.55
C MET A 218 -4.12 -3.05 -31.62
N MET A 219 -3.53 -4.12 -32.13
CA MET A 219 -2.60 -4.96 -31.36
C MET A 219 -1.38 -4.17 -30.85
N ARG A 220 -0.84 -3.28 -31.67
CA ARG A 220 0.28 -2.39 -31.27
C ARG A 220 -0.08 -1.53 -30.08
N TYR A 221 -1.27 -0.94 -30.09
CA TYR A 221 -1.75 -0.12 -28.99
C TYR A 221 -1.91 -0.93 -27.69
N VAL A 222 -2.54 -2.11 -27.75
CA VAL A 222 -2.76 -2.98 -26.58
C VAL A 222 -1.44 -3.42 -25.94
N ILE A 223 -0.44 -3.74 -26.76
CA ILE A 223 0.85 -4.25 -26.26
C ILE A 223 1.75 -3.11 -25.75
N SER A 224 1.72 -1.95 -26.40
CA SER A 224 2.71 -0.88 -26.16
C SER A 224 2.20 0.19 -25.20
N ASP A 225 0.94 0.61 -25.36
CA ASP A 225 0.41 1.80 -24.72
C ASP A 225 -0.58 1.49 -23.59
N ALA A 226 -1.29 0.35 -23.65
CA ALA A 226 -2.34 0.02 -22.68
C ALA A 226 -1.85 -0.32 -21.25
N HIS A 227 -0.57 -0.11 -20.96
CA HIS A 227 0.03 -0.31 -19.64
C HIS A 227 0.53 0.99 -19.01
N ALA A 228 0.47 2.10 -19.74
CA ALA A 228 0.71 3.41 -19.17
C ALA A 228 -0.45 3.81 -18.25
N ASP A 229 -0.17 4.62 -17.22
CA ASP A 229 -1.22 5.21 -16.38
C ASP A 229 -2.18 6.07 -17.21
N LEU A 230 -1.62 6.83 -18.16
CA LEU A 230 -2.33 7.70 -19.09
C LEU A 230 -1.67 7.66 -20.47
N VAL A 231 -2.48 7.80 -21.52
CA VAL A 231 -2.07 7.92 -22.92
C VAL A 231 -2.68 9.16 -23.56
N ASP A 232 -2.14 9.60 -24.68
CA ASP A 232 -2.75 10.68 -25.46
C ASP A 232 -4.13 10.25 -25.96
N LEU A 233 -5.14 11.11 -25.78
CA LEU A 233 -6.53 10.84 -26.18
C LEU A 233 -6.63 10.51 -27.68
N GLU A 234 -5.76 11.08 -28.51
CA GLU A 234 -5.67 10.78 -29.93
C GLU A 234 -5.38 9.29 -30.22
N LYS A 235 -4.55 8.63 -29.41
CA LYS A 235 -4.27 7.20 -29.54
C LYS A 235 -5.51 6.36 -29.23
N GLU A 236 -6.24 6.71 -28.16
CA GLU A 236 -7.49 6.05 -27.78
C GLU A 236 -8.55 6.22 -28.87
N ILE A 237 -8.70 7.43 -29.43
CA ILE A 237 -9.61 7.70 -30.56
C ILE A 237 -9.22 6.90 -31.80
N THR A 238 -7.94 6.83 -32.13
CA THR A 238 -7.44 6.06 -33.28
C THR A 238 -7.73 4.56 -33.11
N TYR A 239 -7.56 4.05 -31.89
CA TYR A 239 -7.91 2.67 -31.55
C TYR A 239 -9.42 2.41 -31.76
N ILE A 240 -10.29 3.30 -31.26
CA ILE A 240 -11.74 3.19 -31.43
C ILE A 240 -12.13 3.23 -32.91
N LYS A 241 -11.57 4.16 -33.70
CA LYS A 241 -11.82 4.25 -35.15
C LYS A 241 -11.48 2.95 -35.86
N ASN A 242 -10.34 2.34 -35.54
CA ASN A 242 -9.94 1.06 -36.13
C ASN A 242 -10.87 -0.07 -35.70
N TYR A 243 -11.27 -0.11 -34.42
CA TYR A 243 -12.21 -1.11 -33.91
C TYR A 243 -13.58 -1.02 -34.60
N VAL A 244 -14.17 0.18 -34.66
CA VAL A 244 -15.48 0.41 -35.29
C VAL A 244 -15.43 0.02 -36.77
N ALA A 245 -14.40 0.43 -37.51
CA ALA A 245 -14.25 0.07 -38.91
C ALA A 245 -14.12 -1.45 -39.14
N LEU A 246 -13.44 -2.16 -38.23
CA LEU A 246 -13.38 -3.64 -38.27
C LEU A 246 -14.76 -4.26 -37.99
N GLN A 247 -15.54 -3.69 -37.08
CA GLN A 247 -16.90 -4.14 -36.80
C GLN A 247 -17.85 -3.88 -37.97
N GLU A 248 -17.76 -2.71 -38.62
CA GLU A 248 -18.49 -2.40 -39.85
C GLU A 248 -18.19 -3.42 -40.95
N LEU A 249 -16.91 -3.75 -41.17
CA LEU A 249 -16.52 -4.78 -42.14
C LEU A 249 -17.08 -6.16 -41.79
N ARG A 250 -17.09 -6.53 -40.50
CA ARG A 250 -17.60 -7.82 -40.03
C ARG A 250 -19.11 -7.96 -40.19
N LEU A 251 -19.85 -6.88 -39.96
CA LEU A 251 -21.31 -6.88 -39.92
C LEU A 251 -21.94 -6.58 -41.27
N GLY A 252 -21.21 -5.91 -42.17
CA GLY A 252 -21.75 -5.47 -43.45
C GLY A 252 -23.04 -4.65 -43.24
N ASP A 253 -24.08 -5.00 -43.98
CA ASP A 253 -25.35 -4.26 -43.95
C ASP A 253 -26.28 -4.64 -42.78
N THR A 254 -25.87 -5.56 -41.89
CA THR A 254 -26.73 -6.05 -40.79
C THR A 254 -26.81 -5.10 -39.60
N ALA A 255 -25.90 -4.13 -39.49
CA ALA A 255 -25.89 -3.16 -38.40
C ALA A 255 -25.63 -1.74 -38.93
N GLN A 256 -26.56 -0.82 -38.67
CA GLN A 256 -26.36 0.60 -38.96
C GLN A 256 -25.57 1.26 -37.83
N ILE A 257 -24.34 1.67 -38.12
CA ILE A 257 -23.43 2.27 -37.13
C ILE A 257 -23.36 3.77 -37.37
N ASP A 258 -23.92 4.56 -36.45
CA ASP A 258 -23.80 6.02 -36.40
C ASP A 258 -22.61 6.39 -35.52
N PHE A 259 -21.45 6.55 -36.13
CA PHE A 259 -20.20 6.88 -35.45
C PHE A 259 -19.74 8.30 -35.76
N LYS A 260 -19.63 9.12 -34.70
CA LYS A 260 -19.27 10.54 -34.82
C LYS A 260 -18.28 10.96 -33.74
N ILE A 261 -17.24 11.68 -34.16
CA ILE A 261 -16.25 12.29 -33.26
C ILE A 261 -16.16 13.78 -33.59
N GLU A 262 -16.34 14.63 -32.58
CA GLU A 262 -16.25 16.08 -32.70
C GLU A 262 -15.32 16.67 -31.63
N GLY A 263 -14.67 17.79 -31.96
CA GLY A 263 -13.79 18.51 -31.05
C GLY A 263 -12.30 18.27 -31.27
N ASN A 264 -11.49 18.77 -30.33
CA ASN A 264 -10.03 18.70 -30.40
C ASN A 264 -9.45 17.86 -29.26
N SER A 265 -8.79 16.75 -29.61
CA SER A 265 -8.15 15.84 -28.65
C SER A 265 -6.69 16.19 -28.31
N GLN A 266 -6.13 17.25 -28.90
CA GLN A 266 -4.72 17.57 -28.82
C GLN A 266 -4.30 17.92 -27.39
N SER A 267 -3.19 17.31 -26.94
CA SER A 267 -2.63 17.50 -25.59
C SER A 267 -3.57 17.11 -24.45
N LEU A 268 -4.58 16.26 -24.69
CA LEU A 268 -5.40 15.66 -23.64
C LEU A 268 -4.96 14.23 -23.39
N LYS A 269 -5.02 13.80 -22.13
CA LYS A 269 -4.65 12.45 -21.73
C LYS A 269 -5.81 11.71 -21.08
N ILE A 270 -5.84 10.40 -21.33
CA ILE A 270 -6.87 9.48 -20.83
C ILE A 270 -6.25 8.15 -20.39
N ALA A 271 -6.83 7.51 -19.39
CA ALA A 271 -6.55 6.12 -19.04
C ALA A 271 -6.84 5.22 -20.25
N PRO A 272 -5.92 4.34 -20.66
CA PRO A 272 -6.03 3.58 -21.90
C PRO A 272 -7.15 2.53 -21.84
N LEU A 273 -7.74 2.17 -22.98
CA LEU A 273 -8.81 1.17 -23.10
C LEU A 273 -10.01 1.45 -22.18
N LEU A 274 -10.31 2.71 -21.88
CA LEU A 274 -11.42 3.11 -21.04
C LEU A 274 -12.70 3.29 -21.87
N LEU A 275 -12.58 3.96 -23.01
CA LEU A 275 -13.75 4.25 -23.86
C LEU A 275 -14.19 2.99 -24.61
N ILE A 276 -13.24 2.14 -25.00
CA ILE A 276 -13.54 0.91 -25.72
C ILE A 276 -14.40 -0.05 -24.90
N SER A 277 -14.25 -0.13 -23.58
CA SER A 277 -15.03 -1.08 -22.77
C SER A 277 -16.53 -0.78 -22.83
N ILE A 278 -16.92 0.48 -23.02
CA ILE A 278 -18.32 0.89 -23.23
C ILE A 278 -18.76 0.59 -24.65
N ILE A 279 -17.92 0.92 -25.64
CA ILE A 279 -18.22 0.73 -27.06
C ILE A 279 -18.34 -0.76 -27.41
N GLU A 280 -17.42 -1.60 -26.93
CA GLU A 280 -17.41 -3.05 -27.12
C GLU A 280 -18.68 -3.69 -26.58
N ASN A 281 -19.19 -3.22 -25.42
CA ASN A 281 -20.46 -3.70 -24.89
C ASN A 281 -21.62 -3.45 -25.87
N ALA A 282 -21.68 -2.30 -26.54
CA ALA A 282 -22.74 -2.03 -27.51
C ALA A 282 -22.70 -2.98 -28.71
N PHE A 283 -21.52 -3.32 -29.23
CA PHE A 283 -21.41 -4.35 -30.27
C PHE A 283 -21.68 -5.76 -29.74
N LYS A 284 -21.29 -6.07 -28.51
CA LYS A 284 -21.51 -7.39 -27.93
C LYS A 284 -22.99 -7.70 -27.70
N TYR A 285 -23.74 -6.73 -27.17
CA TYR A 285 -25.13 -6.90 -26.74
C TYR A 285 -26.16 -6.30 -27.70
N GLY A 286 -25.73 -5.39 -28.59
CA GLY A 286 -26.61 -4.64 -29.48
C GLY A 286 -26.77 -5.23 -30.88
N ILE A 287 -26.12 -6.35 -31.18
CA ILE A 287 -26.15 -6.99 -32.50
C ILE A 287 -26.96 -8.28 -32.42
N SER A 288 -27.97 -8.38 -33.28
CA SER A 288 -28.75 -9.59 -33.54
C SER A 288 -28.57 -10.01 -35.01
N PRO A 289 -28.35 -11.30 -35.32
CA PRO A 289 -28.37 -11.78 -36.70
C PRO A 289 -29.76 -11.70 -37.36
N GLU A 290 -30.83 -11.60 -36.55
CA GLU A 290 -32.22 -11.74 -37.00
C GLU A 290 -32.95 -10.39 -37.10
N ASP A 291 -32.37 -9.32 -36.53
CA ASP A 291 -33.01 -8.02 -36.37
C ASP A 291 -32.07 -6.88 -36.74
N ASP A 292 -32.64 -5.79 -37.26
CA ASP A 292 -31.92 -4.53 -37.44
C ASP A 292 -31.37 -4.06 -36.09
N SER A 293 -30.08 -3.71 -36.11
CA SER A 293 -29.21 -3.54 -34.95
C SER A 293 -28.49 -2.19 -35.01
N PRO A 294 -29.22 -1.07 -34.86
CA PRO A 294 -28.62 0.25 -34.88
C PRO A 294 -27.75 0.46 -33.63
N ILE A 295 -26.54 0.97 -33.85
CA ILE A 295 -25.60 1.34 -32.80
C ILE A 295 -25.20 2.80 -33.03
N LYS A 296 -25.33 3.63 -31.99
CA LYS A 296 -24.88 5.02 -32.01
C LYS A 296 -23.68 5.20 -31.08
N ILE A 297 -22.62 5.81 -31.58
CA ILE A 297 -21.40 6.10 -30.82
C ILE A 297 -20.99 7.54 -31.13
N HIS A 298 -21.30 8.47 -30.24
CA HIS A 298 -20.98 9.88 -30.39
C HIS A 298 -20.00 10.32 -29.31
N LEU A 299 -18.85 10.83 -29.74
CA LEU A 299 -17.81 11.35 -28.86
C LEU A 299 -17.60 12.84 -29.15
N SER A 300 -17.74 13.66 -28.12
CA SER A 300 -17.58 15.11 -28.20
C SER A 300 -16.51 15.58 -27.21
N ILE A 301 -15.63 16.45 -27.68
CA ILE A 301 -14.53 17.00 -26.89
C ILE A 301 -14.63 18.52 -26.91
N GLN A 302 -14.82 19.11 -25.73
CA GLN A 302 -14.87 20.56 -25.54
C GLN A 302 -13.85 20.94 -24.47
N GLU A 303 -12.77 21.59 -24.89
CA GLU A 303 -11.64 21.96 -24.04
C GLU A 303 -11.01 20.78 -23.29
N GLN A 304 -11.38 20.58 -22.02
CA GLN A 304 -10.92 19.47 -21.17
C GLN A 304 -12.05 18.47 -20.86
N HIS A 305 -13.25 18.71 -21.38
CA HIS A 305 -14.40 17.85 -21.16
C HIS A 305 -14.57 16.88 -22.33
N LEU A 306 -14.63 15.60 -22.02
CA LEU A 306 -14.97 14.54 -22.96
C LEU A 306 -16.35 13.99 -22.60
N THR A 307 -17.23 13.93 -23.58
CA THR A 307 -18.53 13.27 -23.48
C THR A 307 -18.60 12.15 -24.50
N LEU A 308 -18.91 10.94 -24.03
CA LEU A 308 -19.17 9.78 -24.86
C LEU A 308 -20.61 9.32 -24.63
N LEU A 309 -21.39 9.24 -25.71
CA LEU A 309 -22.71 8.62 -25.74
C LEU A 309 -22.64 7.35 -26.58
N VAL A 310 -23.02 6.22 -26.00
CA VAL A 310 -23.16 4.95 -26.70
C VAL A 310 -24.58 4.43 -26.51
N GLU A 311 -25.28 4.15 -27.60
CA GLU A 311 -26.64 3.61 -27.58
C GLU A 311 -26.74 2.38 -28.48
N ASN A 312 -27.45 1.34 -28.03
CA ASN A 312 -27.80 0.19 -28.85
C ASN A 312 -29.22 -0.31 -28.55
N LYS A 313 -29.80 -1.00 -29.54
CA LYS A 313 -31.08 -1.69 -29.37
C LYS A 313 -30.93 -2.84 -28.37
N ILE A 314 -31.93 -3.01 -27.50
CA ILE A 314 -32.03 -4.16 -26.60
C ILE A 314 -32.73 -5.28 -27.35
N HIS A 315 -32.05 -6.42 -27.50
CA HIS A 315 -32.61 -7.60 -28.15
C HIS A 315 -33.04 -8.62 -27.07
N PRO A 316 -34.34 -8.79 -26.80
CA PRO A 316 -34.83 -9.64 -25.71
C PRO A 316 -34.53 -11.14 -25.93
N ASN A 317 -34.34 -11.55 -27.17
CA ASN A 317 -34.04 -12.95 -27.53
C ASN A 317 -32.55 -13.31 -27.37
N ILE A 318 -31.67 -12.32 -27.17
CA ILE A 318 -30.25 -12.56 -26.95
C ILE A 318 -30.01 -12.75 -25.45
N LEU A 319 -30.36 -13.94 -24.95
CA LEU A 319 -29.86 -14.42 -23.67
C LEU A 319 -28.38 -14.78 -23.82
N HIS A 320 -27.49 -13.80 -23.64
CA HIS A 320 -26.10 -14.12 -23.36
C HIS A 320 -26.06 -14.87 -22.02
N LYS A 321 -25.90 -16.20 -22.09
CA LYS A 321 -25.81 -17.11 -20.92
C LYS A 321 -24.75 -16.70 -19.88
N GLU A 322 -23.89 -15.73 -20.21
CA GLU A 322 -22.75 -15.27 -19.40
C GLU A 322 -22.61 -13.74 -19.36
N SER A 323 -23.71 -12.98 -19.26
CA SER A 323 -23.58 -11.56 -18.92
C SER A 323 -23.32 -11.39 -17.43
N THR A 324 -22.05 -11.38 -17.03
CA THR A 324 -21.66 -11.23 -15.61
C THR A 324 -21.77 -9.79 -15.11
N GLY A 325 -22.10 -8.82 -15.96
CA GLY A 325 -22.13 -7.38 -15.61
C GLY A 325 -20.75 -6.78 -15.27
N LEU A 326 -19.70 -7.61 -15.25
CA LEU A 326 -18.36 -7.25 -14.80
C LEU A 326 -17.72 -6.16 -15.65
N GLY A 327 -18.04 -6.08 -16.95
CA GLY A 327 -17.42 -5.10 -17.86
C GLY A 327 -17.70 -3.64 -17.47
N LEU A 328 -18.96 -3.30 -17.21
CA LEU A 328 -19.35 -1.94 -16.78
C LEU A 328 -18.95 -1.68 -15.34
N GLN A 329 -19.04 -2.69 -14.47
CA GLN A 329 -18.57 -2.56 -13.08
C GLN A 329 -17.05 -2.28 -13.02
N ASN A 330 -16.25 -2.98 -13.82
CA ASN A 330 -14.81 -2.72 -13.95
C ASN A 330 -14.54 -1.34 -14.53
N THR A 331 -15.37 -0.90 -15.49
CA THR A 331 -15.26 0.45 -16.07
C THR A 331 -15.52 1.51 -14.99
N GLN A 332 -16.58 1.34 -14.19
CA GLN A 332 -16.91 2.25 -13.09
C GLN A 332 -15.79 2.31 -12.03
N GLN A 333 -15.26 1.17 -11.61
CA GLN A 333 -14.13 1.13 -10.67
C GLN A 333 -12.89 1.83 -11.24
N ARG A 334 -12.58 1.62 -12.52
CA ARG A 334 -11.46 2.32 -13.18
C ARG A 334 -11.70 3.82 -13.27
N LEU A 335 -12.93 4.27 -13.50
CA LEU A 335 -13.30 5.68 -13.51
C LEU A 335 -13.09 6.32 -12.12
N GLU A 336 -13.54 5.66 -11.06
CA GLU A 336 -13.38 6.12 -9.67
C GLU A 336 -11.90 6.24 -9.27
N LEU A 337 -11.06 5.30 -9.71
CA LEU A 337 -9.63 5.30 -9.42
C LEU A 337 -8.85 6.37 -10.20
N ASN A 338 -9.16 6.56 -11.49
CA ASN A 338 -8.38 7.44 -12.37
C ASN A 338 -8.91 8.88 -12.39
N TYR A 339 -10.20 9.10 -12.14
CA TYR A 339 -10.87 10.40 -12.24
C TYR A 339 -11.77 10.70 -11.04
N PRO A 340 -11.24 10.69 -9.80
CA PRO A 340 -12.05 10.92 -8.61
C PRO A 340 -12.74 12.30 -8.68
N ASN A 341 -14.07 12.33 -8.54
CA ASN A 341 -14.93 13.51 -8.66
C ASN A 341 -14.86 14.26 -10.00
N LYS A 342 -14.29 13.64 -11.04
CA LYS A 342 -14.12 14.18 -12.39
C LYS A 342 -14.80 13.33 -13.46
N ASN A 343 -15.68 12.42 -13.05
CA ASN A 343 -16.40 11.52 -13.92
C ASN A 343 -17.89 11.46 -13.56
N CYS A 344 -18.71 11.23 -14.57
CA CYS A 344 -20.13 10.90 -14.43
C CYS A 344 -20.47 9.82 -15.46
N LEU A 345 -20.95 8.67 -15.00
CA LEU A 345 -21.42 7.57 -15.85
C LEU A 345 -22.91 7.37 -15.59
N ILE A 346 -23.73 7.50 -16.63
CA ILE A 346 -25.18 7.31 -16.58
C ILE A 346 -25.52 6.13 -17.49
N ILE A 347 -26.26 5.16 -16.97
CA ILE A 347 -26.71 3.98 -17.70
C ILE A 347 -28.24 3.96 -17.69
N ASN A 348 -28.85 3.77 -18.86
CA ASN A 348 -30.29 3.69 -19.03
C ASN A 348 -30.68 2.48 -19.89
N ASN A 349 -31.69 1.72 -19.45
CA ASN A 349 -32.09 0.45 -20.06
C ASN A 349 -33.61 0.38 -20.33
N SER A 350 -34.28 1.50 -20.61
CA SER A 350 -35.74 1.51 -20.76
C SER A 350 -36.22 0.92 -22.10
N HIS A 351 -35.88 1.58 -23.22
CA HIS A 351 -36.26 1.19 -24.58
C HIS A 351 -35.04 0.87 -25.44
N LEU A 352 -33.95 1.60 -25.21
CA LEU A 352 -32.62 1.34 -25.73
C LEU A 352 -31.69 1.18 -24.54
N PHE A 353 -30.59 0.48 -24.74
CA PHE A 353 -29.48 0.47 -23.80
C PHE A 353 -28.59 1.66 -24.14
N SER A 354 -28.47 2.62 -23.23
CA SER A 354 -27.61 3.78 -23.42
C SER A 354 -26.66 3.99 -22.25
N VAL A 355 -25.44 4.37 -22.58
CA VAL A 355 -24.38 4.71 -21.64
C VAL A 355 -23.82 6.08 -22.02
N SER A 356 -23.94 7.02 -21.09
CA SER A 356 -23.38 8.37 -21.21
C SER A 356 -22.26 8.54 -20.20
N LEU A 357 -21.06 8.81 -20.69
CA LEU A 357 -19.87 9.09 -19.90
C LEU A 357 -19.45 10.55 -20.11
N SER A 358 -19.34 11.30 -19.03
CA SER A 358 -18.72 12.62 -19.01
C SER A 358 -17.45 12.59 -18.16
N LEU A 359 -16.35 13.11 -18.70
CA LEU A 359 -15.04 13.15 -18.07
C LEU A 359 -14.44 14.55 -18.13
N GLU A 360 -13.78 14.97 -17.06
CA GLU A 360 -12.84 16.08 -17.07
C GLU A 360 -11.40 15.52 -17.15
N LEU A 361 -10.75 15.78 -18.28
CA LEU A 361 -9.42 15.27 -18.62
C LEU A 361 -8.32 16.24 -18.20
N ASN A 362 -7.14 15.69 -17.94
CA ASN A 362 -5.94 16.48 -17.69
C ASN A 362 -5.15 16.69 -18.99
N LYS A 363 -4.37 17.77 -19.04
CA LYS A 363 -3.39 18.02 -20.11
C LYS A 363 -2.07 17.29 -19.87
#